data_AF-A0A7V3NYP6-F1
#
_entry.id   AF-A0A7V3NYP6-F1
#
_cell.length_a   1.000
_cell.length_b   1.000
_cell.length_c   1.000
_cell.angle_alpha   90.00
_cell.angle_beta   90.00
_cell.angle_gamma   90.00
#
_symmetry.space_group_name_H-M   'P 1'
#
loop_
_entity.id
_entity.type
_entity.pdbx_description
1 polymer ?
#
loop_
_entity_poly.entity_id
_entity_poly.type
_entity_poly.pdbx_seq_one_letter_code
_entity_poly.pdbx_strand_id
1 'polypeptide(L)'
;MEGVRLNMKTLQIKLKCEGNFLTPFQADTIFGHLCWAVAHKEGEKGIEGFLNPFKQGNPPFIISDGFPEGLLPKPIAGDYFFGNPEERKEWKKIEFLSFNDFNLIRNGEKCSFKGQDSLIKTSSVAHNTVNRLTNTTLEEGGVYTLKEMNFSSIAIYVKSISEEWNNRIVDLFKELSKSGFGRKKSIGKGQFLVAEVRDFEFPSIAGPNGFVTLSNFCPAEDDPTEGFYKTIIKYGKLSEEYTFCGNPFKKPLLMIRTGSVFQTNVGPKEFYGRMITEGISPAKPEVLHYAYAFAVPIKFSALA
;
A
#
# COMPACT_ATOMS: atom_id res chain seq x y z
N MET A 1 -13.99 -27.12 11.44
CA MET A 1 -15.04 -26.19 10.99
C MET A 1 -14.48 -25.43 9.80
N GLU A 2 -14.79 -25.89 8.59
CA GLU A 2 -14.49 -25.13 7.38
C GLU A 2 -15.34 -23.86 7.42
N GLY A 3 -14.70 -22.74 7.74
CA GLY A 3 -15.35 -21.43 7.69
C GLY A 3 -15.80 -21.16 6.25
N VAL A 4 -17.07 -20.80 6.10
CA VAL A 4 -17.62 -20.25 4.87
C VAL A 4 -16.68 -19.14 4.40
N ARG A 5 -15.92 -19.38 3.33
CA ARG A 5 -15.08 -18.36 2.71
C ARG A 5 -16.02 -17.31 2.13
N LEU A 6 -16.21 -16.20 2.85
CA LEU A 6 -16.95 -15.06 2.36
C LEU A 6 -16.20 -14.51 1.14
N ASN A 7 -16.85 -14.55 -0.01
CA ASN A 7 -16.31 -13.98 -1.24
C ASN A 7 -16.24 -12.46 -1.07
N MET A 8 -15.06 -11.86 -1.20
CA MET A 8 -14.89 -10.42 -1.04
C MET A 8 -15.16 -9.71 -2.36
N LYS A 9 -15.95 -8.63 -2.33
CA LYS A 9 -16.08 -7.73 -3.48
C LYS A 9 -14.95 -6.72 -3.49
N THR A 10 -14.49 -6.35 -4.68
CA THR A 10 -13.46 -5.31 -4.82
C THR A 10 -14.09 -3.99 -5.23
N LEU A 11 -13.66 -2.92 -4.56
CA LEU A 11 -13.94 -1.54 -4.90
C LEU A 11 -12.67 -0.86 -5.39
N GLN A 12 -12.81 0.10 -6.28
CA GLN A 12 -11.79 1.08 -6.59
C GLN A 12 -12.19 2.43 -6.02
N ILE A 13 -11.33 2.99 -5.16
CA ILE A 13 -11.45 4.34 -4.60
C ILE A 13 -10.44 5.22 -5.33
N LYS A 14 -10.95 6.18 -6.11
CA LYS A 14 -10.14 7.18 -6.79
C LYS A 14 -10.02 8.43 -5.91
N LEU A 15 -8.77 8.80 -5.62
CA LEU A 15 -8.42 10.01 -4.90
C LEU A 15 -7.92 11.06 -5.89
N LYS A 16 -8.53 12.25 -5.89
CA LYS A 16 -7.97 13.43 -6.55
C LYS A 16 -6.95 14.06 -5.61
N CYS A 17 -5.73 14.23 -6.09
CA CYS A 17 -4.65 14.83 -5.31
C CYS A 17 -4.70 16.35 -5.43
N GLU A 18 -4.76 17.06 -4.30
CA GLU A 18 -4.86 18.52 -4.25
C GLU A 18 -3.56 19.20 -3.77
N GLY A 19 -2.58 18.40 -3.38
CA GLY A 19 -1.26 18.87 -2.99
C GLY A 19 -0.18 17.82 -3.25
N ASN A 20 1.05 18.17 -2.88
CA ASN A 20 2.19 17.25 -2.98
C ASN A 20 2.24 16.30 -1.78
N PHE A 21 2.77 15.11 -2.00
CA PHE A 21 2.89 14.05 -1.00
C PHE A 21 4.35 13.79 -0.65
N LEU A 22 4.63 13.64 0.65
CA LEU A 22 5.93 13.20 1.15
C LEU A 22 5.93 11.73 1.58
N THR A 23 4.75 11.13 1.63
CA THR A 23 4.53 9.77 2.15
C THR A 23 3.87 8.96 1.06
N PRO A 24 4.46 7.82 0.64
CA PRO A 24 3.84 6.94 -0.33
C PRO A 24 2.53 6.37 0.20
N PHE A 25 1.57 6.12 -0.68
CA PHE A 25 0.31 5.48 -0.33
C PHE A 25 0.50 3.97 -0.15
N GLN A 26 1.20 3.57 0.91
CA GLN A 26 1.35 2.16 1.25
C GLN A 26 0.17 1.68 2.10
N ALA A 27 -0.29 0.45 1.88
CA ALA A 27 -1.46 -0.12 2.54
C ALA A 27 -1.37 -0.04 4.09
N ASP A 28 -0.18 -0.30 4.66
CA ASP A 28 0.07 -0.20 6.09
C ASP A 28 -0.13 1.23 6.64
N THR A 29 0.22 2.22 5.84
CA THR A 29 0.14 3.64 6.19
C THR A 29 -1.29 4.15 6.02
N ILE A 30 -1.96 3.74 4.96
CA ILE A 30 -3.40 3.98 4.75
C ILE A 30 -4.16 3.40 5.93
N PHE A 31 -3.97 2.11 6.22
CA PHE A 31 -4.65 1.44 7.33
C PHE A 31 -4.39 2.14 8.68
N GLY A 32 -3.13 2.54 8.95
CA GLY A 32 -2.80 3.30 10.16
C GLY A 32 -3.56 4.62 10.27
N HIS A 33 -3.73 5.35 9.16
CA HIS A 33 -4.53 6.58 9.14
C HIS A 33 -6.03 6.32 9.34
N LEU A 34 -6.57 5.24 8.75
CA LEU A 34 -7.96 4.84 9.00
C LEU A 34 -8.18 4.46 10.47
N CYS A 35 -7.21 3.79 11.10
CA CYS A 35 -7.25 3.49 12.54
C CYS A 35 -7.34 4.75 13.39
N TRP A 36 -6.56 5.79 13.08
CA TRP A 36 -6.65 7.07 13.78
C TRP A 36 -8.01 7.75 13.58
N ALA A 37 -8.56 7.72 12.36
CA ALA A 37 -9.90 8.25 12.11
C ALA A 37 -10.97 7.51 12.93
N VAL A 38 -10.88 6.19 13.05
CA VAL A 38 -11.75 5.39 13.93
C VAL A 38 -11.53 5.74 15.40
N ALA A 39 -10.28 5.81 15.86
CA ALA A 39 -9.96 6.12 17.26
C ALA A 39 -10.49 7.49 17.69
N HIS A 40 -10.35 8.51 16.84
CA HIS A 40 -10.86 9.86 17.13
C HIS A 40 -12.39 9.92 17.14
N LYS A 41 -13.06 9.14 16.27
CA LYS A 41 -14.52 9.16 16.11
C LYS A 41 -15.26 8.27 17.11
N GLU A 42 -14.69 7.10 17.42
CA GLU A 42 -15.37 6.01 18.14
C GLU A 42 -14.70 5.66 19.48
N GLY A 43 -13.56 6.28 19.79
CA GLY A 43 -12.82 6.06 21.03
C GLY A 43 -12.18 4.67 21.13
N GLU A 44 -11.70 4.34 22.33
CA GLU A 44 -10.89 3.14 22.60
C GLU A 44 -11.63 1.83 22.27
N LYS A 45 -12.90 1.71 22.70
CA LYS A 45 -13.72 0.53 22.39
C LYS A 45 -13.99 0.37 20.89
N GLY A 46 -14.18 1.48 20.18
CA GLY A 46 -14.41 1.48 18.73
C GLY A 46 -13.20 0.97 17.97
N ILE A 47 -12.00 1.49 18.27
CA ILE A 47 -10.77 1.04 17.61
C ILE A 47 -10.41 -0.41 17.97
N GLU A 48 -10.67 -0.84 19.21
CA GLU A 48 -10.48 -2.23 19.61
C GLU A 48 -11.37 -3.17 18.78
N GLY A 49 -12.67 -2.86 18.68
CA GLY A 49 -13.62 -3.62 17.86
C GLY A 49 -13.23 -3.63 16.38
N PHE A 50 -12.77 -2.50 15.85
CA PHE A 50 -12.29 -2.38 14.47
C PHE A 50 -11.06 -3.26 14.18
N LEU A 51 -10.12 -3.36 15.13
CA LEU A 51 -8.87 -4.11 14.95
C LEU A 51 -9.00 -5.61 15.23
N ASN A 52 -9.96 -6.03 16.07
CA ASN A 52 -10.07 -7.43 16.53
C ASN A 52 -10.16 -8.46 15.39
N PRO A 53 -11.00 -8.28 14.35
CA PRO A 53 -11.04 -9.20 13.21
C PRO A 53 -9.67 -9.36 12.51
N PHE A 54 -8.93 -8.26 12.38
CA PHE A 54 -7.59 -8.28 11.78
C PHE A 54 -6.57 -9.02 12.66
N LYS A 55 -6.65 -8.91 13.99
CA LYS A 55 -5.79 -9.66 14.92
C LYS A 55 -6.07 -11.17 14.84
N GLN A 56 -7.33 -11.54 14.60
CA GLN A 56 -7.80 -12.93 14.54
C GLN A 56 -7.57 -13.61 13.18
N GLY A 57 -6.95 -12.93 12.21
CA GLY A 57 -6.75 -13.49 10.86
C GLY A 57 -8.00 -13.50 9.98
N ASN A 58 -9.08 -12.82 10.40
CA ASN A 58 -10.35 -12.72 9.68
C ASN A 58 -10.64 -11.24 9.29
N PRO A 59 -9.76 -10.60 8.49
CA PRO A 59 -9.91 -9.20 8.14
C PRO A 59 -11.22 -8.97 7.34
N PRO A 60 -12.07 -8.01 7.72
CA PRO A 60 -13.30 -7.70 7.00
C PRO A 60 -13.04 -7.01 5.66
N PHE A 61 -11.86 -6.44 5.50
CA PHE A 61 -11.42 -5.82 4.25
C PHE A 61 -9.90 -5.91 4.09
N ILE A 62 -9.43 -5.77 2.85
CA ILE A 62 -8.01 -5.78 2.47
C ILE A 62 -7.76 -4.59 1.55
N ILE A 63 -6.77 -3.77 1.88
CA ILE A 63 -6.40 -2.56 1.13
C ILE A 63 -5.12 -2.81 0.32
N SER A 64 -5.09 -2.38 -0.93
CA SER A 64 -3.87 -2.29 -1.73
C SER A 64 -3.01 -1.07 -1.36
N ASP A 65 -1.78 -1.01 -1.87
CA ASP A 65 -1.10 0.27 -2.03
C ASP A 65 -1.90 1.17 -3.00
N GLY A 66 -1.66 2.48 -2.93
CA GLY A 66 -2.21 3.46 -3.88
C GLY A 66 -1.30 3.60 -5.09
N PHE A 67 -1.91 3.57 -6.26
CA PHE A 67 -1.23 3.63 -7.55
C PHE A 67 -1.65 4.86 -8.35
N PRO A 68 -0.80 5.44 -9.20
CA PRO A 68 -1.24 6.43 -10.17
C PRO A 68 -2.43 5.88 -10.97
N GLU A 69 -3.42 6.73 -11.24
CA GLU A 69 -4.64 6.31 -11.95
C GLU A 69 -4.32 5.58 -13.27
N GLY A 70 -5.00 4.44 -13.49
CA GLY A 70 -4.83 3.63 -14.70
C GLY A 70 -3.57 2.76 -14.71
N LEU A 71 -2.70 2.88 -13.71
CA LEU A 71 -1.50 2.10 -13.57
C LEU A 71 -1.55 1.12 -12.40
N LEU A 72 -0.81 0.03 -12.53
CA LEU A 72 -0.66 -1.02 -11.52
C LEU A 72 0.81 -1.41 -11.39
N PRO A 73 1.24 -1.95 -10.23
CA PRO A 73 2.62 -2.33 -10.03
C PRO A 73 2.99 -3.47 -10.96
N LYS A 74 4.17 -3.39 -11.56
CA LYS A 74 4.69 -4.45 -12.42
C LYS A 74 4.82 -5.78 -11.63
N PRO A 75 4.14 -6.87 -12.04
CA PRO A 75 4.40 -8.18 -11.48
C PRO A 75 5.84 -8.61 -11.81
N ILE A 76 6.60 -9.00 -10.79
CA ILE A 76 8.01 -9.37 -10.95
C ILE A 76 8.20 -10.59 -11.87
N ALA A 77 7.17 -11.43 -12.05
CA ALA A 77 7.15 -12.48 -13.07
C ALA A 77 7.52 -11.95 -14.47
N GLY A 78 7.12 -10.73 -14.80
CA GLY A 78 7.42 -10.13 -16.10
C GLY A 78 8.92 -9.87 -16.34
N ASP A 79 9.75 -9.76 -15.28
CA ASP A 79 11.21 -9.59 -15.41
C ASP A 79 11.88 -10.77 -16.14
N TYR A 80 11.17 -11.89 -16.24
CA TYR A 80 11.65 -13.13 -16.84
C TYR A 80 11.13 -13.38 -18.26
N PHE A 81 10.29 -12.50 -18.80
CA PHE A 81 9.75 -12.65 -20.16
C PHE A 81 10.71 -12.18 -21.26
N PHE A 82 11.72 -11.39 -20.91
CA PHE A 82 12.67 -10.80 -21.86
C PHE A 82 14.01 -11.54 -21.82
N GLY A 83 14.35 -12.17 -22.96
CA GLY A 83 15.61 -12.89 -23.15
C GLY A 83 16.80 -11.97 -23.40
N ASN A 84 16.59 -10.87 -24.13
CA ASN A 84 17.62 -9.89 -24.47
C ASN A 84 18.04 -9.06 -23.22
N PRO A 85 19.35 -8.99 -22.87
CA PRO A 85 19.84 -8.21 -21.74
C PRO A 85 19.50 -6.72 -21.77
N GLU A 86 19.51 -6.07 -22.93
CA GLU A 86 19.23 -4.63 -23.05
C GLU A 86 17.75 -4.34 -22.76
N GLU A 87 16.84 -5.09 -23.37
CA GLU A 87 15.41 -5.02 -23.10
C GLU A 87 15.11 -5.30 -21.62
N ARG A 88 15.77 -6.32 -21.04
CA ARG A 88 15.61 -6.65 -19.62
C ARG A 88 16.06 -5.51 -18.71
N LYS A 89 17.13 -4.79 -19.06
CA LYS A 89 17.61 -3.64 -18.30
C LYS A 89 16.60 -2.50 -18.30
N GLU A 90 16.03 -2.18 -19.45
CA GLU A 90 15.00 -1.13 -19.57
C GLU A 90 13.71 -1.56 -18.87
N TRP A 91 13.28 -2.80 -19.05
CA TRP A 91 12.11 -3.38 -18.37
C TRP A 91 12.25 -3.33 -16.84
N LYS A 92 13.43 -3.63 -16.29
CA LYS A 92 13.68 -3.61 -14.84
C LYS A 92 13.49 -2.23 -14.20
N LYS A 93 13.64 -1.14 -14.97
CA LYS A 93 13.42 0.25 -14.49
C LYS A 93 11.93 0.60 -14.36
N ILE A 94 11.05 -0.12 -15.06
CA ILE A 94 9.62 0.11 -15.03
C ILE A 94 9.06 -0.35 -13.69
N GLU A 95 8.44 0.56 -12.94
CA GLU A 95 7.75 0.24 -11.68
C GLU A 95 6.27 -0.03 -11.87
N PHE A 96 5.63 0.65 -12.82
CA PHE A 96 4.19 0.60 -13.06
C PHE A 96 3.89 0.27 -14.51
N LEU A 97 2.79 -0.46 -14.73
CA LEU A 97 2.27 -0.87 -16.03
C LEU A 97 0.86 -0.32 -16.22
N SER A 98 0.45 -0.15 -17.47
CA SER A 98 -0.96 0.08 -17.78
C SER A 98 -1.81 -1.09 -17.30
N PHE A 99 -3.11 -0.86 -17.05
CA PHE A 99 -4.03 -1.93 -16.69
C PHE A 99 -4.02 -3.10 -17.70
N ASN A 100 -3.94 -2.80 -18.99
CA ASN A 100 -3.89 -3.81 -20.05
C ASN A 100 -2.59 -4.62 -19.97
N ASP A 101 -1.44 -3.96 -19.87
CA ASP A 101 -0.14 -4.63 -19.77
C ASP A 101 -0.03 -5.48 -18.50
N PHE A 102 -0.55 -4.97 -17.37
CA PHE A 102 -0.64 -5.73 -16.13
C PHE A 102 -1.42 -7.04 -16.32
N ASN A 103 -2.54 -7.00 -17.05
CA ASN A 103 -3.35 -8.19 -17.34
C ASN A 103 -2.68 -9.15 -18.33
N LEU A 104 -1.92 -8.65 -19.31
CA LEU A 104 -1.10 -9.50 -20.18
C LEU A 104 -0.07 -10.28 -19.35
N ILE A 105 0.67 -9.58 -18.47
CA ILE A 105 1.64 -10.22 -17.59
C ILE A 105 0.97 -11.25 -16.67
N ARG A 106 -0.21 -10.92 -16.13
CA ARG A 106 -0.97 -11.86 -15.29
C ARG A 106 -1.39 -13.13 -16.04
N ASN A 107 -1.61 -13.05 -17.35
CA ASN A 107 -1.94 -14.19 -18.20
C ASN A 107 -0.71 -14.97 -18.69
N GLY A 108 0.51 -14.59 -18.28
CA GLY A 108 1.75 -15.22 -18.75
C GLY A 108 2.19 -14.73 -20.13
N GLU A 109 1.63 -13.63 -20.62
CA GLU A 109 1.90 -13.06 -21.94
C GLU A 109 2.88 -11.90 -21.85
N LYS A 110 3.67 -11.68 -22.92
CA LYS A 110 4.59 -10.54 -23.00
C LYS A 110 3.82 -9.29 -23.41
N CYS A 111 4.14 -8.14 -22.82
CA CYS A 111 3.65 -6.84 -23.28
C CYS A 111 4.75 -6.06 -24.02
N SER A 112 4.37 -5.25 -25.01
CA SER A 112 5.29 -4.31 -25.65
C SER A 112 5.45 -3.08 -24.77
N PHE A 113 6.57 -2.96 -24.06
CA PHE A 113 6.85 -1.74 -23.32
C PHE A 113 7.50 -0.70 -24.24
N LYS A 114 6.78 0.39 -24.52
CA LYS A 114 7.39 1.62 -25.01
C LYS A 114 7.42 2.57 -23.82
N GLY A 115 8.60 3.11 -23.52
CA GLY A 115 8.85 3.92 -22.32
C GLY A 115 7.69 4.86 -22.04
N GLN A 116 6.89 4.53 -21.02
CA GLN A 116 5.87 5.45 -20.55
C GLN A 116 6.61 6.55 -19.81
N ASP A 117 6.34 7.80 -20.18
CA ASP A 117 6.73 8.93 -19.35
C ASP A 117 6.21 8.69 -17.94
N SER A 118 7.08 8.85 -16.94
CA SER A 118 6.72 8.64 -15.55
C SER A 118 5.55 9.57 -15.19
N LEU A 119 4.36 9.00 -14.99
CA LEU A 119 3.20 9.74 -14.44
C LEU A 119 3.51 10.29 -13.04
N ILE A 120 4.56 9.78 -12.39
CA ILE A 120 5.07 10.25 -11.12
C ILE A 120 6.16 11.28 -11.38
N LYS A 121 5.87 12.55 -11.07
CA LYS A 121 6.91 13.58 -10.99
C LYS A 121 7.40 13.66 -9.55
N THR A 122 8.66 13.26 -9.35
CA THR A 122 9.34 13.48 -8.07
C THR A 122 10.19 14.74 -8.18
N SER A 123 10.02 15.68 -7.25
CA SER A 123 10.87 16.86 -7.14
C SER A 123 11.54 16.93 -5.77
N SER A 124 12.73 17.50 -5.73
CA SER A 124 13.45 17.77 -4.48
C SER A 124 13.28 19.25 -4.14
N VAL A 125 12.64 19.55 -3.02
CA VAL A 125 12.39 20.92 -2.57
C VAL A 125 13.25 21.21 -1.34
N ALA A 126 14.04 22.29 -1.40
CA ALA A 126 14.85 22.74 -0.27
C ALA A 126 14.01 23.60 0.69
N HIS A 127 14.20 23.37 1.99
CA HIS A 127 13.58 24.11 3.07
C HIS A 127 14.63 24.61 4.05
N ASN A 128 14.39 25.79 4.63
CA ASN A 128 15.28 26.38 5.61
C ASN A 128 14.63 26.40 7.00
N THR A 129 15.44 26.17 8.04
CA THR A 129 15.10 26.33 9.45
C THR A 129 15.66 27.67 9.92
N VAL A 130 14.76 28.63 10.15
CA VAL A 130 15.14 29.99 10.58
C VAL A 130 15.15 30.07 12.11
N ASN A 131 16.28 30.49 12.67
CA ASN A 131 16.38 30.86 14.07
C ASN A 131 15.76 32.25 14.26
N ARG A 132 14.70 32.34 15.07
CA ARG A 132 13.95 33.60 15.27
C ARG A 132 14.69 34.64 16.12
N LEU A 133 15.72 34.24 16.87
CA LEU A 133 16.55 35.16 17.66
C LEU A 133 17.58 35.87 16.78
N THR A 134 18.15 35.16 15.81
CA THR A 134 19.18 35.69 14.91
C THR A 134 18.63 36.13 13.56
N ASN A 135 17.38 35.76 13.23
CA ASN A 135 16.78 35.86 11.89
C ASN A 135 17.64 35.24 10.77
N THR A 136 18.54 34.31 11.13
CA THR A 136 19.40 33.59 10.19
C THR A 136 19.00 32.12 10.12
N THR A 137 19.45 31.45 9.05
CA THR A 137 19.36 30.00 8.95
C THR A 137 20.40 29.39 9.91
N LEU A 138 20.05 28.29 10.59
CA LEU A 138 21.01 27.59 11.46
C LEU A 138 22.24 27.14 10.65
N GLU A 139 23.43 27.28 11.23
CA GLU A 139 24.69 26.88 10.56
C GLU A 139 24.73 25.38 10.29
N GLU A 140 24.28 24.55 11.24
CA GLU A 140 24.12 23.11 11.06
C GLU A 140 22.65 22.71 10.93
N GLY A 141 22.33 21.90 9.90
CA GLY A 141 20.98 21.40 9.67
C GLY A 141 19.94 22.47 9.31
N GLY A 142 20.39 23.71 9.05
CA GLY A 142 19.51 24.82 8.71
C GLY A 142 18.89 24.73 7.33
N VAL A 143 19.44 23.91 6.42
CA VAL A 143 18.84 23.60 5.11
C VAL A 143 18.63 22.10 5.00
N TYR A 144 17.41 21.68 4.64
CA TYR A 144 17.08 20.28 4.41
C TYR A 144 16.22 20.11 3.16
N THR A 145 16.38 18.98 2.47
CA THR A 145 15.63 18.67 1.26
C THR A 145 14.53 17.68 1.53
N LEU A 146 13.34 17.95 1.01
CA LEU A 146 12.22 17.02 0.99
C LEU A 146 12.01 16.51 -0.43
N LYS A 147 11.92 15.19 -0.59
CA LYS A 147 11.45 14.58 -1.83
C LYS A 147 9.94 14.59 -1.83
N GLU A 148 9.36 15.30 -2.79
CA GLU A 148 7.93 15.42 -2.98
C GLU A 148 7.49 14.60 -4.19
N MET A 149 6.38 13.89 -4.04
CA MET A 149 5.70 13.20 -5.12
C MET A 149 4.46 14.00 -5.52
N ASN A 150 4.34 14.28 -6.81
CA ASN A 150 3.17 14.90 -7.40
C ASN A 150 2.41 13.87 -8.24
N PHE A 151 1.14 13.69 -7.90
CA PHE A 151 0.19 12.85 -8.62
C PHE A 151 -1.02 13.73 -8.96
N SER A 152 -1.66 13.51 -10.11
CA SER A 152 -2.96 14.10 -10.40
C SER A 152 -4.08 13.33 -9.69
N SER A 153 -4.02 12.00 -9.74
CA SER A 153 -4.99 11.10 -9.13
C SER A 153 -4.36 9.76 -8.79
N ILE A 154 -4.91 9.12 -7.75
CA ILE A 154 -4.45 7.84 -7.21
C ILE A 154 -5.65 6.89 -7.14
N ALA A 155 -5.46 5.64 -7.50
CA ALA A 155 -6.41 4.56 -7.31
C ALA A 155 -5.95 3.64 -6.17
N ILE A 156 -6.85 3.37 -5.23
CA ILE A 156 -6.68 2.37 -4.16
C ILE A 156 -7.76 1.31 -4.37
N TYR A 157 -7.38 0.05 -4.27
CA TYR A 157 -8.29 -1.08 -4.37
C TYR A 157 -8.56 -1.64 -2.98
N VAL A 158 -9.83 -1.96 -2.71
CA VAL A 158 -10.25 -2.51 -1.42
C VAL A 158 -11.15 -3.72 -1.64
N LYS A 159 -10.74 -4.88 -1.13
CA LYS A 159 -11.59 -6.06 -1.01
C LYS A 159 -12.36 -5.98 0.29
N SER A 160 -13.64 -6.34 0.30
CA SER A 160 -14.49 -6.23 1.47
C SER A 160 -15.54 -7.33 1.49
N ILE A 161 -15.90 -7.80 2.68
CA ILE A 161 -16.90 -8.85 2.89
C ILE A 161 -18.35 -8.36 2.76
N SER A 162 -18.61 -7.04 2.74
CA SER A 162 -19.98 -6.50 2.73
C SER A 162 -20.07 -5.05 2.27
N GLU A 163 -21.27 -4.63 1.84
CA GLU A 163 -21.56 -3.22 1.53
C GLU A 163 -21.50 -2.30 2.77
N GLU A 164 -21.75 -2.82 3.96
CA GLU A 164 -21.61 -2.04 5.20
C GLU A 164 -20.15 -1.62 5.40
N TRP A 165 -19.23 -2.57 5.25
CA TRP A 165 -17.80 -2.29 5.31
C TRP A 165 -17.34 -1.36 4.18
N ASN A 166 -17.87 -1.53 2.96
CA ASN A 166 -17.62 -0.63 1.84
C ASN A 166 -17.93 0.83 2.20
N ASN A 167 -19.15 1.08 2.66
CA ASN A 167 -19.59 2.42 3.06
C ASN A 167 -18.74 2.98 4.20
N ARG A 168 -18.45 2.14 5.21
CA ARG A 168 -17.61 2.53 6.34
C ARG A 168 -16.19 2.95 5.91
N ILE A 169 -15.57 2.20 5.01
CA ILE A 169 -14.22 2.51 4.50
C ILE A 169 -14.24 3.83 3.72
N VAL A 170 -15.23 4.02 2.85
CA VAL A 170 -15.39 5.26 2.07
C VAL A 170 -15.55 6.47 3.00
N ASP A 171 -16.36 6.36 4.04
CA ASP A 171 -16.55 7.42 5.03
C ASP A 171 -15.26 7.72 5.80
N LEU A 172 -14.46 6.71 6.14
CA LEU A 172 -13.16 6.92 6.77
C LEU A 172 -12.18 7.62 5.82
N PHE A 173 -12.19 7.32 4.52
CA PHE A 173 -11.40 8.07 3.53
C PHE A 173 -11.83 9.54 3.40
N LYS A 174 -13.14 9.81 3.42
CA LYS A 174 -13.69 11.18 3.43
C LYS A 174 -13.37 11.92 4.73
N GLU A 175 -13.28 11.23 5.85
CA GLU A 175 -12.84 11.84 7.11
C GLU A 175 -11.34 12.15 7.05
N LEU A 176 -10.54 11.18 6.62
CA LEU A 176 -9.09 11.34 6.46
C LEU A 176 -8.74 12.51 5.53
N SER A 177 -9.50 12.70 4.45
CA SER A 177 -9.27 13.78 3.49
C SER A 177 -9.39 15.19 4.11
N LYS A 178 -10.11 15.34 5.24
CA LYS A 178 -10.20 16.64 5.95
C LYS A 178 -8.91 17.00 6.68
N SER A 179 -8.14 16.00 7.12
CA SER A 179 -6.91 16.18 7.89
C SER A 179 -5.63 16.04 7.06
N GLY A 180 -5.72 15.38 5.90
CA GLY A 180 -4.60 15.06 5.02
C GLY A 180 -3.90 13.74 5.37
N PHE A 181 -3.07 13.25 4.46
CA PHE A 181 -2.35 11.98 4.54
C PHE A 181 -0.85 12.15 4.78
N GLY A 182 -0.28 11.35 5.68
CA GLY A 182 1.17 11.21 5.84
C GLY A 182 1.87 12.39 6.55
N ARG A 183 3.13 12.64 6.18
CA ARG A 183 3.99 13.64 6.82
C ARG A 183 3.67 15.06 6.37
N LYS A 184 3.85 16.02 7.29
CA LYS A 184 3.77 17.48 7.06
C LYS A 184 2.37 17.98 6.62
N LYS A 185 1.31 17.33 7.12
CA LYS A 185 -0.10 17.78 7.01
C LYS A 185 -0.28 19.24 7.46
N SER A 186 0.42 19.66 8.51
CA SER A 186 0.35 21.02 9.07
C SER A 186 0.85 22.14 8.15
N ILE A 187 1.57 21.81 7.09
CA ILE A 187 2.01 22.78 6.06
C ILE A 187 1.35 22.48 4.70
N GLY A 188 0.18 21.83 4.72
CA GLY A 188 -0.65 21.59 3.54
C GLY A 188 -0.22 20.41 2.67
N LYS A 189 0.73 19.57 3.09
CA LYS A 189 1.09 18.34 2.35
C LYS A 189 0.06 17.25 2.58
N GLY A 190 -0.07 16.36 1.59
CA GLY A 190 -0.91 15.18 1.73
C GLY A 190 -2.42 15.42 1.54
N GLN A 191 -2.82 16.57 0.98
CA GLN A 191 -4.23 16.88 0.75
C GLN A 191 -4.79 16.19 -0.48
N PHE A 192 -6.00 15.64 -0.34
CA PHE A 192 -6.70 14.90 -1.38
C PHE A 192 -8.20 14.97 -1.16
N LEU A 193 -8.97 14.50 -2.14
CA LEU A 193 -10.41 14.31 -2.06
C LEU A 193 -10.77 12.91 -2.58
N VAL A 194 -11.82 12.30 -2.05
CA VAL A 194 -12.42 11.11 -2.66
C VAL A 194 -13.24 11.55 -3.87
N ALA A 195 -12.73 11.28 -5.07
CA ALA A 195 -13.31 11.75 -6.32
C ALA A 195 -14.35 10.79 -6.89
N GLU A 196 -14.08 9.48 -6.82
CA GLU A 196 -14.96 8.44 -7.36
C GLU A 196 -14.79 7.16 -6.54
N VAL A 197 -15.89 6.43 -6.34
CA VAL A 197 -15.90 5.08 -5.79
C VAL A 197 -16.75 4.24 -6.70
N ARG A 198 -16.22 3.09 -7.14
CA ARG A 198 -16.94 2.17 -8.01
C ARG A 198 -16.61 0.73 -7.69
N ASP A 199 -17.54 -0.16 -7.99
CA ASP A 199 -17.27 -1.59 -8.06
C ASP A 199 -16.18 -1.85 -9.11
N PHE A 200 -15.30 -2.79 -8.79
CA PHE A 200 -14.16 -3.10 -9.61
C PHE A 200 -13.89 -4.59 -9.63
N GLU A 201 -13.63 -5.15 -10.80
CA GLU A 201 -13.22 -6.54 -10.93
C GLU A 201 -12.00 -6.65 -11.84
N PHE A 202 -11.04 -7.47 -11.41
CA PHE A 202 -9.94 -7.86 -12.27
C PHE A 202 -10.44 -8.88 -13.29
N PRO A 203 -10.01 -8.82 -14.56
CA PRO A 203 -10.31 -9.86 -15.54
C PRO A 203 -9.96 -11.23 -14.99
N SER A 204 -10.89 -12.17 -15.18
CA SER A 204 -10.71 -13.57 -14.81
C SER A 204 -9.62 -14.21 -15.65
N ILE A 205 -8.90 -15.15 -15.04
CA ILE A 205 -7.81 -15.89 -15.67
C ILE A 205 -8.16 -17.36 -15.62
N ALA A 206 -8.00 -18.07 -16.74
CA ALA A 206 -8.20 -19.52 -16.79
C ALA A 206 -7.05 -20.24 -16.07
N GLY A 207 -7.38 -21.07 -15.07
CA GLY A 207 -6.40 -21.87 -14.32
C GLY A 207 -5.33 -21.04 -13.60
N PRO A 208 -5.69 -20.07 -12.74
CA PRO A 208 -4.69 -19.32 -11.98
C PRO A 208 -4.03 -20.24 -10.95
N ASN A 209 -2.71 -20.30 -10.97
CA ASN A 209 -1.88 -21.13 -10.08
C ASN A 209 -0.96 -20.27 -9.20
N GLY A 210 -1.25 -18.97 -9.06
CA GLY A 210 -0.52 -18.07 -8.18
C GLY A 210 -1.24 -16.76 -7.95
N PHE A 211 -0.64 -15.89 -7.14
CA PHE A 211 -1.08 -14.51 -6.94
C PHE A 211 0.06 -13.51 -7.12
N VAL A 212 -0.28 -12.30 -7.57
CA VAL A 212 0.55 -11.09 -7.43
C VAL A 212 -0.03 -10.25 -6.30
N THR A 213 0.83 -9.71 -5.42
CA THR A 213 0.38 -8.80 -4.35
C THR A 213 0.33 -7.35 -4.82
N LEU A 214 -0.75 -6.64 -4.50
CA LEU A 214 -0.90 -5.20 -4.65
C LEU A 214 -0.63 -4.42 -3.36
N SER A 215 -0.12 -5.05 -2.31
CA SER A 215 0.32 -4.38 -1.08
C SER A 215 1.60 -5.00 -0.52
N ASN A 216 2.31 -4.22 0.29
CA ASN A 216 3.42 -4.75 1.08
C ASN A 216 2.86 -5.60 2.22
N PHE A 217 3.47 -6.75 2.49
CA PHE A 217 2.92 -7.72 3.45
C PHE A 217 4.01 -8.52 4.18
N CYS A 218 3.62 -9.17 5.27
CA CYS A 218 4.44 -10.14 5.97
C CYS A 218 3.69 -11.47 5.93
N PRO A 219 4.31 -12.57 5.44
CA PRO A 219 3.65 -13.86 5.32
C PRO A 219 3.07 -14.37 6.66
N ALA A 220 1.94 -15.05 6.56
CA ALA A 220 1.46 -15.98 7.57
C ALA A 220 2.26 -17.29 7.51
N GLU A 221 2.09 -18.13 8.53
CA GLU A 221 2.84 -19.40 8.64
C GLU A 221 2.48 -20.40 7.54
N ASP A 222 1.22 -20.39 7.08
CA ASP A 222 0.70 -21.27 6.02
C ASP A 222 0.74 -20.62 4.61
N ASP A 223 1.34 -19.45 4.48
CA ASP A 223 1.44 -18.78 3.17
C ASP A 223 2.45 -19.49 2.26
N PRO A 224 2.25 -19.43 0.93
CA PRO A 224 3.17 -20.05 -0.01
C PRO A 224 4.59 -19.48 0.05
N THR A 225 5.59 -20.35 -0.12
CA THR A 225 7.01 -20.00 -0.07
C THR A 225 7.65 -19.88 -1.45
N GLU A 226 7.09 -20.55 -2.46
CA GLU A 226 7.60 -20.55 -3.83
C GLU A 226 7.14 -19.29 -4.57
N GLY A 227 8.09 -18.44 -4.96
CA GLY A 227 7.76 -17.18 -5.62
C GLY A 227 8.95 -16.33 -5.98
N PHE A 228 8.67 -15.26 -6.71
CA PHE A 228 9.62 -14.19 -7.01
C PHE A 228 9.19 -12.96 -6.23
N TYR A 229 10.09 -12.38 -5.46
CA TYR A 229 9.75 -11.25 -4.61
C TYR A 229 10.89 -10.27 -4.42
N LYS A 230 10.51 -9.05 -4.04
CA LYS A 230 11.43 -8.04 -3.51
C LYS A 230 11.03 -7.77 -2.06
N THR A 231 11.98 -7.33 -1.25
CA THR A 231 11.71 -6.93 0.13
C THR A 231 11.92 -5.44 0.33
N ILE A 232 11.35 -4.91 1.40
CA ILE A 232 11.55 -3.55 1.89
C ILE A 232 11.68 -3.60 3.41
N ILE A 233 12.55 -2.77 3.97
CA ILE A 233 12.57 -2.51 5.42
C ILE A 233 11.76 -1.26 5.69
N LYS A 234 10.64 -1.41 6.40
CA LYS A 234 9.76 -0.31 6.78
C LYS A 234 10.23 0.29 8.10
N TYR A 235 10.59 1.57 8.06
CA TYR A 235 10.90 2.38 9.23
C TYR A 235 9.68 3.26 9.56
N GLY A 236 8.82 2.75 10.43
CA GLY A 236 7.61 3.45 10.83
C GLY A 236 7.84 4.45 11.96
N LYS A 237 7.04 5.52 11.98
CA LYS A 237 6.91 6.43 13.12
C LYS A 237 5.44 6.49 13.53
N LEU A 238 5.17 6.43 14.83
CA LEU A 238 3.85 6.67 15.39
C LEU A 238 3.44 8.12 15.13
N SER A 239 2.13 8.33 14.95
CA SER A 239 1.52 9.62 14.64
C SER A 239 0.54 10.03 15.74
N GLU A 240 -0.06 11.21 15.59
CA GLU A 240 -1.07 11.77 16.49
C GLU A 240 -0.57 11.78 17.95
N GLU A 241 -1.41 11.40 18.93
CA GLU A 241 -1.05 11.41 20.35
C GLU A 241 0.17 10.54 20.65
N TYR A 242 0.38 9.47 19.87
CA TYR A 242 1.52 8.58 20.04
C TYR A 242 2.84 9.17 19.54
N THR A 243 2.83 10.35 18.92
CA THR A 243 4.06 11.09 18.61
C THR A 243 4.82 11.48 19.89
N PHE A 244 4.10 11.65 21.01
CA PHE A 244 4.64 12.15 22.28
C PHE A 244 4.93 11.05 23.31
N CYS A 245 4.93 9.77 22.92
CA CYS A 245 5.13 8.64 23.83
C CYS A 245 6.60 8.38 24.25
N GLY A 246 7.46 9.41 24.25
CA GLY A 246 8.89 9.30 24.51
C GLY A 246 9.68 8.75 23.31
N ASN A 247 9.39 7.53 22.87
CA ASN A 247 9.96 6.94 21.65
C ASN A 247 8.88 6.63 20.60
N PRO A 248 8.67 7.52 19.62
CA PRO A 248 7.65 7.34 18.60
C PRO A 248 8.10 6.45 17.43
N PHE A 249 9.29 5.85 17.46
CA PHE A 249 9.78 5.03 16.35
C PHE A 249 9.39 3.56 16.51
N LYS A 250 8.80 2.98 15.44
CA LYS A 250 8.58 1.54 15.35
C LYS A 250 9.89 0.82 15.09
N LYS A 251 10.02 -0.43 15.53
CA LYS A 251 11.14 -1.29 15.14
C LYS A 251 11.12 -1.50 13.61
N PRO A 252 12.29 -1.60 12.97
CA PRO A 252 12.36 -1.88 11.54
C PRO A 252 11.64 -3.20 11.22
N LEU A 253 10.76 -3.19 10.23
CA LEU A 253 10.00 -4.37 9.81
C LEU A 253 10.37 -4.76 8.38
N LEU A 254 10.83 -5.99 8.18
CA LEU A 254 11.06 -6.55 6.85
C LEU A 254 9.72 -7.01 6.26
N MET A 255 9.37 -6.49 5.10
CA MET A 255 8.13 -6.82 4.38
C MET A 255 8.43 -7.25 2.95
N ILE A 256 7.59 -8.09 2.39
CA ILE A 256 7.57 -8.37 0.94
C ILE A 256 6.90 -7.20 0.24
N ARG A 257 7.49 -6.76 -0.87
CA ARG A 257 7.05 -5.58 -1.63
C ARG A 257 5.90 -5.93 -2.58
N THR A 258 5.01 -4.96 -2.75
CA THR A 258 4.04 -4.89 -3.85
C THR A 258 4.65 -5.27 -5.21
N GLY A 259 3.92 -6.03 -6.03
CA GLY A 259 4.37 -6.60 -7.30
C GLY A 259 5.07 -7.96 -7.20
N SER A 260 5.33 -8.46 -5.99
CA SER A 260 5.83 -9.83 -5.77
C SER A 260 4.78 -10.88 -6.15
N VAL A 261 5.23 -12.06 -6.58
CA VAL A 261 4.38 -13.14 -7.08
C VAL A 261 4.72 -14.46 -6.40
N PHE A 262 3.71 -15.25 -6.10
CA PHE A 262 3.87 -16.55 -5.46
C PHE A 262 2.98 -17.61 -6.11
N GLN A 263 3.48 -18.83 -6.18
CA GLN A 263 2.75 -20.00 -6.65
C GLN A 263 1.81 -20.51 -5.56
N THR A 264 0.67 -21.05 -5.95
CA THR A 264 -0.35 -21.59 -5.04
C THR A 264 -0.80 -22.96 -5.56
N ASN A 265 -0.91 -23.95 -4.67
CA ASN A 265 -1.27 -25.32 -5.07
C ASN A 265 -2.79 -25.53 -5.24
N VAL A 266 -3.62 -24.77 -4.54
CA VAL A 266 -5.07 -24.92 -4.47
C VAL A 266 -5.83 -23.72 -5.07
N GLY A 267 -5.12 -22.93 -5.89
CA GLY A 267 -5.59 -21.64 -6.40
C GLY A 267 -5.39 -20.48 -5.40
N PRO A 268 -5.40 -19.23 -5.89
CA PRO A 268 -5.13 -18.08 -5.05
C PRO A 268 -6.30 -17.72 -4.12
N LYS A 269 -6.01 -17.48 -2.83
CA LYS A 269 -6.92 -16.88 -1.84
C LYS A 269 -7.16 -15.38 -2.13
N GLU A 270 -8.17 -14.80 -1.49
CA GLU A 270 -8.45 -13.36 -1.57
C GLU A 270 -7.33 -12.48 -0.99
N PHE A 271 -6.63 -12.99 0.03
CA PHE A 271 -5.50 -12.33 0.66
C PHE A 271 -4.52 -13.36 1.23
N TYR A 272 -3.33 -12.86 1.55
CA TYR A 272 -2.27 -13.57 2.29
C TYR A 272 -1.70 -12.63 3.34
N GLY A 273 -0.76 -13.11 4.14
CA GLY A 273 -0.10 -12.35 5.18
C GLY A 273 -0.94 -12.23 6.45
N ARG A 274 -0.47 -11.38 7.36
CA ARG A 274 -1.06 -11.27 8.70
C ARG A 274 -0.91 -9.87 9.28
N MET A 275 -1.70 -9.58 10.31
CA MET A 275 -1.43 -8.46 11.21
C MET A 275 -0.20 -8.80 12.08
N ILE A 276 0.77 -7.89 12.18
CA ILE A 276 1.82 -8.03 13.19
C ILE A 276 1.33 -7.41 14.49
N THR A 277 1.17 -8.24 15.51
CA THR A 277 0.51 -7.86 16.77
C THR A 277 1.48 -7.54 17.90
N GLU A 278 2.75 -7.90 17.76
CA GLU A 278 3.72 -7.82 18.85
C GLU A 278 5.05 -7.26 18.37
N GLY A 279 5.80 -6.67 19.31
CA GLY A 279 7.18 -6.25 19.09
C GLY A 279 7.35 -5.06 18.12
N ILE A 280 6.27 -4.41 17.69
CA ILE A 280 6.31 -3.30 16.72
C ILE A 280 6.82 -2.00 17.32
N SER A 281 6.33 -1.61 18.51
CA SER A 281 6.74 -0.37 19.17
C SER A 281 7.36 -0.67 20.54
N PRO A 282 8.55 -0.14 20.84
CA PRO A 282 9.16 -0.31 22.16
C PRO A 282 8.43 0.49 23.24
N ALA A 283 7.81 1.62 22.90
CA ALA A 283 7.13 2.49 23.87
C ALA A 283 5.63 2.22 24.02
N LYS A 284 5.02 1.51 23.05
CA LYS A 284 3.58 1.31 22.94
C LYS A 284 3.25 -0.13 22.51
N PRO A 285 3.21 -1.10 23.44
CA PRO A 285 2.97 -2.51 23.13
C PRO A 285 1.66 -2.79 22.37
N GLU A 286 0.66 -1.91 22.50
CA GLU A 286 -0.64 -2.01 21.83
C GLU A 286 -0.58 -1.70 20.32
N VAL A 287 0.53 -1.14 19.83
CA VAL A 287 0.68 -0.78 18.41
C VAL A 287 0.83 -2.01 17.53
N LEU A 288 -0.03 -2.09 16.52
CA LEU A 288 0.00 -3.14 15.51
C LEU A 288 0.64 -2.64 14.19
N HIS A 289 0.86 -3.58 13.26
CA HIS A 289 1.26 -3.26 11.89
C HIS A 289 0.47 -4.10 10.88
N TYR A 290 -0.30 -3.43 10.02
CA TYR A 290 -1.03 -4.07 8.93
C TYR A 290 -0.05 -4.60 7.88
N ALA A 291 -0.06 -5.92 7.67
CA ALA A 291 0.83 -6.58 6.73
C ALA A 291 0.12 -7.70 5.95
N TYR A 292 -1.11 -7.41 5.50
CA TYR A 292 -1.89 -8.27 4.62
C TYR A 292 -1.63 -7.94 3.14
N ALA A 293 -1.53 -8.97 2.31
CA ALA A 293 -1.40 -8.92 0.87
C ALA A 293 -2.76 -8.77 0.19
N PHE A 294 -2.94 -7.73 -0.61
CA PHE A 294 -4.03 -7.64 -1.58
C PHE A 294 -3.70 -8.58 -2.75
N ALA A 295 -4.28 -9.78 -2.76
CA ALA A 295 -3.91 -10.81 -3.72
C ALA A 295 -4.72 -10.70 -5.02
N VAL A 296 -4.04 -10.72 -6.16
CA VAL A 296 -4.69 -10.78 -7.48
C VAL A 296 -4.24 -12.04 -8.21
N PRO A 297 -5.16 -12.88 -8.73
CA PRO A 297 -4.81 -14.10 -9.45
C PRO A 297 -3.87 -13.86 -10.65
N ILE A 298 -2.88 -14.74 -10.83
CA ILE A 298 -1.90 -14.74 -11.93
C ILE A 298 -1.61 -16.19 -12.37
N LYS A 299 -1.23 -16.38 -13.63
CA LYS A 299 -0.52 -17.59 -14.07
C LYS A 299 0.94 -17.46 -13.70
N PHE A 300 1.34 -18.15 -12.64
CA PHE A 300 2.71 -18.35 -12.27
C PHE A 300 3.35 -19.42 -13.17
N SER A 301 4.34 -19.03 -13.95
CA SER A 301 5.23 -19.96 -14.64
C SER A 301 6.57 -19.94 -13.93
N ALA A 302 6.91 -21.02 -13.23
CA ALA A 302 8.29 -21.24 -12.83
C ALA A 302 9.09 -21.34 -14.14
N LEU A 303 10.10 -20.48 -14.31
CA LEU A 303 11.03 -20.65 -15.42
C LEU A 303 11.61 -22.07 -15.33
N ALA A 304 11.37 -22.88 -16.36
CA ALA A 304 12.07 -24.13 -16.60
C ALA A 304 13.52 -23.85 -16.98
#